data_AF-L7JWH6-F1
#
_entry.id   AF-L7JWH6-F1
#
_cell.length_a   1.000
_cell.length_b   1.000
_cell.length_c   1.000
_cell.angle_alpha   90.00
_cell.angle_beta   90.00
_cell.angle_gamma   90.00
#
_symmetry.space_group_name_H-M   'P 1'
#
loop_
_entity.id
_entity.type
_entity.pdbx_description
1 polymer ?
#
loop_
_entity_poly.entity_id
_entity_poly.type
_entity_poly.pdbx_seq_one_letter_code
_entity_poly.pdbx_strand_id
1 'polypeptide(L)'
;MIRKIIYDIGQCNRKICSGQKLIRANKVVMLDNKHRFGGILLSPKGTQTISPIDKLLIEKQGIGLIDCSWKKVDSTDFKLFNRCKNRLLPFLVAANPVNYGKACQLNCVEALAAGLYICGFVDEAYNIIEEFSYGNEFLKINYELLSLYKDSRDSADVIEKQNKYLKDNMRQRT
;
A
#
# COMPACT_ATOMS: atom_id res chain seq x y z
N MET A 1 0.47 10.98 15.33
CA MET A 1 1.36 10.70 14.19
C MET A 1 1.53 9.19 14.09
N ILE A 2 1.14 8.59 12.96
CA ILE A 2 1.22 7.13 12.76
C ILE A 2 2.68 6.72 12.49
N ARG A 3 3.16 5.69 13.17
CA ARG A 3 4.46 5.09 12.89
C ARG A 3 4.42 4.41 11.51
N LYS A 4 5.29 4.86 10.59
CA LYS A 4 5.41 4.29 9.25
C LYS A 4 6.81 3.74 9.07
N ILE A 5 6.94 2.53 8.56
CA ILE A 5 8.25 1.89 8.34
C ILE A 5 8.42 1.40 6.91
N ILE A 6 9.66 1.12 6.52
CA ILE A 6 9.96 0.42 5.28
C ILE A 6 11.11 -0.57 5.51
N TYR A 7 10.91 -1.82 5.08
CA TYR A 7 11.99 -2.80 4.99
C TYR A 7 12.70 -2.61 3.65
N ASP A 8 13.93 -2.11 3.66
CA ASP A 8 14.78 -2.02 2.46
C ASP A 8 15.56 -3.33 2.29
N ILE A 9 15.21 -4.10 1.25
CA ILE A 9 15.91 -5.35 0.92
C ILE A 9 17.05 -5.12 -0.11
N GLY A 10 17.39 -3.87 -0.41
CA GLY A 10 18.54 -3.51 -1.25
C GLY A 10 18.38 -3.83 -2.73
N GLN A 11 17.15 -4.05 -3.19
CA GLN A 11 16.89 -4.51 -4.56
C GLN A 11 16.54 -3.39 -5.56
N CYS A 12 16.24 -2.20 -5.06
CA CYS A 12 15.82 -1.04 -5.86
C CYS A 12 16.97 -0.03 -6.08
N ASN A 13 16.90 0.72 -7.18
CA ASN A 13 17.83 1.84 -7.41
C ASN A 13 17.53 2.96 -6.39
N ARG A 14 18.47 3.17 -5.46
CA ARG A 14 18.29 4.11 -4.35
C ARG A 14 18.05 5.56 -4.79
N LYS A 15 18.50 5.97 -5.98
CA LYS A 15 18.32 7.35 -6.45
C LYS A 15 16.88 7.65 -6.85
N ILE A 16 16.15 6.65 -7.35
CA ILE A 16 14.86 6.84 -8.04
C ILE A 16 13.69 6.18 -7.29
N CYS A 17 13.96 5.22 -6.39
CA CYS A 17 12.90 4.51 -5.67
C CYS A 17 12.05 5.44 -4.80
N SER A 18 10.72 5.31 -4.87
CA SER A 18 9.79 6.07 -4.02
C SER A 18 9.98 5.76 -2.53
N GLY A 19 10.36 4.53 -2.17
CA GLY A 19 10.68 4.16 -0.79
C GLY A 19 11.82 4.98 -0.21
N GLN A 20 12.90 5.16 -0.98
CA GLN A 20 14.06 5.96 -0.58
C GLN A 20 13.74 7.46 -0.52
N LYS A 21 12.84 7.95 -1.38
CA LYS A 21 12.37 9.33 -1.27
C LYS A 21 11.59 9.56 0.03
N LEU A 22 10.72 8.62 0.43
CA LEU A 22 10.01 8.69 1.71
C LEU A 22 10.97 8.68 2.92
N ILE A 23 12.05 7.89 2.87
CA ILE A 23 13.08 7.88 3.92
C ILE A 23 13.76 9.25 3.99
N ARG A 24 14.18 9.83 2.86
CA ARG A 24 14.84 11.15 2.82
C ARG A 24 13.94 12.28 3.31
N ALA A 25 12.63 12.16 3.10
CA ALA A 25 11.62 13.10 3.56
C ALA A 25 11.24 12.91 5.05
N ASN A 26 11.87 11.98 5.76
CA ASN A 26 11.55 11.62 7.15
C ASN A 26 10.07 11.21 7.35
N LYS A 27 9.40 10.73 6.31
CA LYS A 27 8.00 10.26 6.38
C LYS A 27 7.90 8.80 6.82
N VAL A 28 8.97 8.02 6.68
CA VAL A 28 9.06 6.61 7.10
C VAL A 28 10.40 6.31 7.76
N VAL A 29 10.42 5.34 8.66
CA VAL A 29 11.65 4.82 9.28
C VAL A 29 12.09 3.55 8.56
N MET A 30 13.33 3.53 8.07
CA MET A 30 13.91 2.32 7.50
C MET A 30 14.22 1.31 8.60
N LEU A 31 13.79 0.06 8.41
CA LEU A 31 14.19 -1.07 9.27
C LEU A 31 15.00 -2.09 8.46
N ASP A 32 16.00 -2.67 9.09
CA ASP A 32 16.68 -3.84 8.54
C ASP A 32 15.83 -5.12 8.73
N ASN A 33 16.19 -6.19 8.05
CA ASN A 33 15.48 -7.48 8.09
C ASN A 33 15.60 -8.24 9.44
N LYS A 34 16.41 -7.77 10.39
CA LYS A 34 16.57 -8.38 11.72
C LYS A 34 15.56 -7.81 12.72
N HIS A 35 15.09 -6.57 12.50
CA HIS A 35 14.12 -5.94 13.38
C HIS A 35 12.72 -6.50 13.16
N ARG A 36 12.07 -6.88 14.26
CA ARG A 36 10.66 -7.30 14.23
C ARG A 36 9.74 -6.09 14.19
N PHE A 37 8.70 -6.16 13.37
CA PHE A 37 7.64 -5.17 13.31
C PHE A 37 6.30 -5.81 13.70
N GLY A 38 5.66 -5.26 14.73
CA GLY A 38 4.37 -5.77 15.24
C GLY A 38 3.14 -5.24 14.51
N GLY A 39 3.30 -4.16 13.74
CA GLY A 39 2.22 -3.50 13.02
C GLY A 39 1.79 -4.22 11.74
N ILE A 40 1.01 -3.51 10.92
CA ILE A 40 0.52 -4.02 9.64
C ILE A 40 1.59 -3.87 8.57
N LEU A 41 1.97 -4.97 7.93
CA LEU A 41 2.93 -4.96 6.83
C LEU A 41 2.21 -5.16 5.50
N LEU A 42 2.24 -4.16 4.62
CA LEU A 42 1.74 -4.29 3.27
C LEU A 42 2.70 -5.16 2.45
N SER A 43 2.18 -6.26 1.92
CA SER A 43 2.97 -7.28 1.22
C SER A 43 2.16 -7.91 0.08
N PRO A 44 2.78 -8.14 -1.10
CA PRO A 44 2.13 -8.84 -2.21
C PRO A 44 1.85 -10.33 -1.90
N LYS A 45 2.40 -10.86 -0.80
CA LYS A 45 2.13 -12.22 -0.30
C LYS A 45 1.23 -12.23 0.95
N GLY A 46 0.53 -11.13 1.22
CA GLY A 46 -0.46 -11.06 2.30
C GLY A 46 -1.61 -12.04 2.08
N THR A 47 -2.06 -12.70 3.14
CA THR A 47 -3.19 -13.65 3.11
C THR A 47 -4.54 -13.01 3.41
N GLN A 48 -4.53 -11.77 3.92
CA GLN A 48 -5.72 -11.00 4.26
C GLN A 48 -5.63 -9.61 3.62
N THR A 49 -6.72 -9.15 3.01
CA THR A 49 -6.78 -7.80 2.43
C THR A 49 -6.86 -6.75 3.52
N ILE A 50 -6.14 -5.64 3.39
CA ILE A 50 -6.25 -4.52 4.34
C ILE A 50 -7.69 -3.98 4.36
N SER A 51 -8.17 -3.64 5.54
CA SER A 51 -9.53 -3.09 5.72
C SER A 51 -9.59 -2.19 6.96
N PRO A 52 -10.71 -1.47 7.19
CA PRO A 52 -10.85 -0.57 8.33
C PRO A 52 -10.62 -1.21 9.70
N ILE A 53 -10.78 -2.54 9.86
CA ILE A 53 -10.48 -3.25 11.11
C ILE A 53 -9.02 -3.13 11.55
N ASP A 54 -8.11 -2.89 10.59
CA ASP A 54 -6.68 -2.79 10.84
C ASP A 54 -6.29 -1.44 11.49
N LYS A 55 -7.22 -0.46 11.52
CA LYS A 55 -7.01 0.89 12.04
C LYS A 55 -6.40 0.91 13.45
N LEU A 56 -7.03 0.20 14.40
CA LEU A 56 -6.61 0.21 15.81
C LEU A 56 -5.20 -0.38 15.98
N LEU A 57 -4.83 -1.34 15.15
CA LEU A 57 -3.49 -1.91 15.17
C LEU A 57 -2.46 -0.94 14.56
N ILE A 58 -2.81 -0.23 13.49
CA ILE A 58 -1.96 0.78 12.87
C ILE A 58 -1.74 1.96 13.83
N GLU A 59 -2.76 2.39 14.58
CA GLU A 59 -2.61 3.41 15.64
C GLU A 59 -1.61 2.98 16.71
N LYS A 60 -1.69 1.73 17.17
CA LYS A 60 -0.85 1.22 18.26
C LYS A 60 0.57 0.86 17.83
N GLN A 61 0.73 0.26 16.65
CA GLN A 61 1.97 -0.41 16.24
C GLN A 61 2.53 0.07 14.90
N GLY A 62 1.75 0.83 14.14
CA GLY A 62 2.14 1.41 12.86
C GLY A 62 1.78 0.57 11.64
N ILE A 63 2.16 1.10 10.47
CA ILE A 63 2.05 0.45 9.17
C ILE A 63 3.43 0.40 8.49
N GLY A 64 3.67 -0.61 7.66
CA GLY A 64 4.94 -0.81 6.98
C GLY A 64 4.80 -1.33 5.56
N LEU A 65 5.90 -1.25 4.81
CA LEU A 65 6.04 -1.81 3.46
C LEU A 65 7.33 -2.61 3.33
N ILE A 66 7.41 -3.40 2.27
CA ILE A 66 8.64 -4.05 1.81
C ILE A 66 9.06 -3.38 0.49
N ASP A 67 10.20 -2.68 0.47
CA ASP A 67 10.74 -2.04 -0.74
C ASP A 67 11.39 -3.08 -1.64
N CYS A 68 10.59 -3.70 -2.49
CA CYS A 68 11.04 -4.67 -3.49
C CYS A 68 10.73 -4.16 -4.90
N SER A 69 11.60 -4.49 -5.87
CA SER A 69 11.32 -4.17 -7.26
C SER A 69 10.31 -5.18 -7.81
N TRP A 70 9.32 -4.73 -8.59
CA TRP A 70 8.36 -5.62 -9.26
C TRP A 70 9.04 -6.75 -10.06
N LYS A 71 10.22 -6.50 -10.65
CA LYS A 71 10.99 -7.49 -11.42
C LYS A 71 11.59 -8.62 -10.56
N LYS A 72 11.65 -8.45 -9.24
CA LYS A 72 12.30 -9.37 -8.30
C LYS A 72 11.34 -9.85 -7.20
N VAL A 73 10.04 -9.61 -7.34
CA VAL A 73 9.05 -10.08 -6.38
C VAL A 73 9.13 -11.60 -6.26
N ASP A 74 9.18 -12.33 -7.39
CA ASP A 74 9.20 -13.79 -7.35
C ASP A 74 10.50 -14.39 -6.80
N SER A 75 11.61 -13.66 -6.86
CA SER A 75 12.91 -14.07 -6.30
C SER A 75 13.16 -13.54 -4.89
N THR A 76 12.23 -12.76 -4.32
CA THR A 76 12.36 -12.21 -2.97
C THR A 76 11.88 -13.23 -1.94
N ASP A 77 12.72 -13.52 -0.94
CA ASP A 77 12.35 -14.39 0.16
C ASP A 77 11.44 -13.68 1.17
N PHE A 78 10.13 -13.71 0.91
CA PHE A 78 9.13 -13.16 1.82
C PHE A 78 9.00 -13.92 3.15
N LYS A 79 9.63 -15.10 3.30
CA LYS A 79 9.57 -15.87 4.55
C LYS A 79 10.16 -15.10 5.73
N LEU A 80 11.09 -14.18 5.47
CA LEU A 80 11.65 -13.25 6.45
C LEU A 80 10.57 -12.41 7.15
N PHE A 81 9.45 -12.16 6.46
CA PHE A 81 8.37 -11.30 6.93
C PHE A 81 7.11 -12.07 7.37
N ASN A 82 7.13 -13.41 7.36
CA ASN A 82 5.97 -14.24 7.73
C ASN A 82 5.48 -14.04 9.17
N ARG A 83 6.35 -13.52 10.04
CA ARG A 83 6.01 -13.21 11.45
C ARG A 83 5.30 -11.86 11.60
N CYS A 84 5.25 -11.04 10.55
CA CYS A 84 4.51 -9.79 10.53
C CYS A 84 3.04 -10.04 10.19
N LYS A 85 2.18 -9.10 10.56
CA LYS A 85 0.77 -9.13 10.16
C LYS A 85 0.65 -8.61 8.73
N ASN A 86 0.87 -9.51 7.78
CA ASN A 86 0.88 -9.18 6.37
C ASN A 86 -0.54 -8.88 5.86
N ARG A 87 -0.66 -7.81 5.07
CA ARG A 87 -1.88 -7.43 4.37
C ARG A 87 -1.64 -7.24 2.89
N LEU A 88 -2.58 -7.71 2.08
CA LEU A 88 -2.65 -7.44 0.66
C LEU A 88 -3.46 -6.16 0.43
N LEU A 89 -3.08 -5.37 -0.58
CA LEU A 89 -3.91 -4.26 -1.04
C LEU A 89 -5.00 -4.77 -1.99
N PRO A 90 -6.24 -4.24 -1.91
CA PRO A 90 -7.25 -4.52 -2.90
C PRO A 90 -6.88 -3.92 -4.26
N PHE A 91 -7.67 -4.24 -5.27
CA PHE A 91 -7.54 -3.69 -6.62
C PHE A 91 -7.54 -2.16 -6.57
N LEU A 92 -6.47 -1.60 -7.15
CA LEU A 92 -6.25 -0.18 -7.37
C LEU A 92 -5.43 -0.02 -8.65
N VAL A 93 -5.51 1.15 -9.25
CA VAL A 93 -4.81 1.49 -10.50
C VAL A 93 -3.63 2.39 -10.17
N ALA A 94 -2.46 2.06 -10.72
CA ALA A 94 -1.27 2.88 -10.55
C ALA A 94 -1.37 4.21 -11.31
N ALA A 95 -0.90 5.31 -10.71
CA ALA A 95 -0.68 6.59 -11.35
C ALA A 95 0.80 6.95 -11.46
N ASN A 96 1.70 6.12 -10.92
CA ASN A 96 3.13 6.34 -11.04
C ASN A 96 3.59 6.30 -12.52
N PRO A 97 4.64 7.07 -12.90
CA PRO A 97 5.07 7.20 -14.30
C PRO A 97 5.49 5.88 -14.98
N VAL A 98 5.86 4.85 -14.20
CA VAL A 98 6.36 3.58 -14.74
C VAL A 98 5.22 2.63 -15.09
N ASN A 99 4.15 2.65 -14.31
CA ASN A 99 3.04 1.69 -14.39
C ASN A 99 1.67 2.36 -14.53
N TYR A 100 1.61 3.59 -15.00
CA TYR A 100 0.37 4.35 -15.15
C TYR A 100 -0.73 3.51 -15.83
N GLY A 101 -1.91 3.47 -15.22
CA GLY A 101 -3.07 2.73 -15.73
C GLY A 101 -3.04 1.21 -15.49
N LYS A 102 -1.94 0.65 -14.97
CA LYS A 102 -1.85 -0.79 -14.68
C LYS A 102 -2.47 -1.14 -13.34
N ALA A 103 -3.27 -2.20 -13.34
CA ALA A 103 -3.89 -2.75 -12.14
C ALA A 103 -2.86 -3.35 -11.18
N CYS A 104 -3.01 -3.05 -9.88
CA CYS A 104 -2.24 -3.63 -8.77
C CYS A 104 -0.70 -3.42 -8.84
N GLN A 105 -0.19 -2.61 -9.78
CA GLN A 105 1.25 -2.34 -9.95
C GLN A 105 1.68 -1.03 -9.29
N LEU A 106 1.23 -0.85 -8.04
CA LEU A 106 1.51 0.31 -7.23
C LEU A 106 3.00 0.36 -6.83
N ASN A 107 3.53 1.55 -6.63
CA ASN A 107 4.83 1.74 -5.98
C ASN A 107 4.68 1.87 -4.45
N CYS A 108 5.80 1.97 -3.73
CA CYS A 108 5.78 2.04 -2.26
C CYS A 108 4.93 3.18 -1.70
N VAL A 109 4.96 4.39 -2.29
CA VAL A 109 4.19 5.52 -1.77
C VAL A 109 2.70 5.38 -2.05
N GLU A 110 2.32 4.92 -3.24
CA GLU A 110 0.93 4.64 -3.59
C GLU A 110 0.34 3.55 -2.68
N ALA A 111 1.11 2.48 -2.45
CA ALA A 111 0.73 1.39 -1.56
C ALA A 111 0.51 1.87 -0.12
N LEU A 112 1.43 2.70 0.40
CA LEU A 112 1.31 3.27 1.74
C LEU A 112 0.11 4.19 1.87
N ALA A 113 -0.09 5.06 0.88
CA ALA A 113 -1.20 6.01 0.85
C ALA A 113 -2.53 5.28 0.80
N ALA A 114 -2.65 4.26 -0.06
CA ALA A 114 -3.82 3.40 -0.11
C ALA A 114 -4.11 2.72 1.22
N GLY A 115 -3.10 2.10 1.85
CA GLY A 115 -3.29 1.42 3.14
C GLY A 115 -3.74 2.36 4.25
N LEU A 116 -3.16 3.57 4.32
CA LEU A 116 -3.56 4.61 5.25
C LEU A 116 -5.00 5.09 4.97
N TYR A 117 -5.33 5.36 3.71
CA TYR A 117 -6.66 5.83 3.31
C TYR A 117 -7.75 4.80 3.66
N ILE A 118 -7.54 3.54 3.29
CA ILE A 118 -8.48 2.44 3.56
C ILE A 118 -8.72 2.29 5.06
N CYS A 119 -7.69 2.50 5.90
CA CYS A 119 -7.84 2.42 7.36
C CYS A 119 -8.35 3.73 8.01
N GLY A 120 -8.76 4.72 7.20
CA GLY A 120 -9.34 5.97 7.66
C GLY A 120 -8.33 7.05 8.06
N PHE A 121 -7.03 6.86 7.84
CA PHE A 121 -5.99 7.88 8.05
C PHE A 121 -5.82 8.75 6.80
N VAL A 122 -6.90 9.40 6.39
CA VAL A 122 -6.99 10.13 5.12
C VAL A 122 -5.94 11.25 5.06
N ASP A 123 -5.84 12.09 6.09
CA ASP A 123 -4.87 13.20 6.13
C ASP A 123 -3.42 12.71 6.05
N GLU A 124 -3.11 11.60 6.72
CA GLU A 124 -1.78 10.97 6.67
C GLU A 124 -1.49 10.39 5.27
N ALA A 125 -2.51 9.90 4.55
CA ALA A 125 -2.39 9.42 3.17
C ALA A 125 -2.11 10.57 2.19
N TYR A 126 -2.84 11.68 2.31
CA TYR A 126 -2.57 12.89 1.52
C TYR A 126 -1.16 13.42 1.79
N ASN A 127 -0.78 13.52 3.07
CA ASN A 127 0.49 14.10 3.46
C ASN A 127 1.74 13.34 2.97
N ILE A 128 1.64 12.03 2.72
CA ILE A 128 2.78 11.27 2.18
C ILE A 128 2.85 11.31 0.66
N ILE A 129 1.70 11.43 0.00
CA ILE A 129 1.63 11.29 -1.46
C ILE A 129 1.73 12.64 -2.18
N GLU A 130 1.39 13.75 -1.50
CA GLU A 130 1.48 15.11 -2.03
C GLU A 130 2.89 15.51 -2.48
N GLU A 131 3.94 14.90 -1.91
CA GLU A 131 5.33 15.15 -2.32
C GLU A 131 5.66 14.62 -3.73
N PHE A 132 4.78 13.84 -4.32
CA PHE A 132 4.96 13.22 -5.62
C PHE A 132 4.05 13.90 -6.64
N SER A 133 4.60 14.31 -7.78
CA SER A 133 3.87 15.04 -8.82
C SER A 133 2.65 14.30 -9.36
N TYR A 134 2.62 12.97 -9.27
CA TYR A 134 1.50 12.10 -9.65
C TYR A 134 0.58 11.70 -8.49
N GLY A 135 0.87 12.15 -7.26
CA GLY A 135 0.16 11.72 -6.05
C GLY A 135 -1.32 12.11 -6.05
N ASN A 136 -1.62 13.34 -6.48
CA ASN A 136 -3.00 13.80 -6.64
C ASN A 136 -3.75 12.97 -7.69
N GLU A 137 -3.08 12.59 -8.78
CA GLU A 137 -3.69 11.74 -9.81
C GLU A 137 -3.99 10.35 -9.26
N PHE A 138 -3.10 9.75 -8.47
CA PHE A 138 -3.35 8.46 -7.81
C PHE A 138 -4.62 8.48 -6.96
N LEU A 139 -4.78 9.49 -6.11
CA LEU A 139 -5.96 9.61 -5.25
C LEU A 139 -7.22 9.87 -6.08
N LYS A 140 -7.11 10.67 -7.14
CA LYS A 140 -8.22 11.02 -8.03
C LYS A 140 -8.74 9.81 -8.80
N ILE A 141 -7.88 9.07 -9.50
CA ILE A 141 -8.31 7.93 -10.34
C ILE A 141 -8.84 6.76 -9.51
N ASN A 142 -8.45 6.67 -8.23
CA ASN A 142 -8.90 5.64 -7.32
C ASN A 142 -9.93 6.12 -6.29
N TYR A 143 -10.43 7.36 -6.39
CA TYR A 143 -11.24 7.96 -5.33
C TYR A 143 -12.47 7.12 -4.95
N GLU A 144 -13.20 6.63 -5.96
CA GLU A 144 -14.38 5.78 -5.75
C GLU A 144 -14.02 4.49 -5.01
N LEU A 145 -12.97 3.79 -5.44
CA LEU A 145 -12.49 2.56 -4.81
C LEU A 145 -11.98 2.80 -3.39
N LEU A 146 -11.16 3.84 -3.19
CA LEU A 146 -10.61 4.18 -1.88
C LEU A 146 -11.72 4.53 -0.88
N SER A 147 -12.74 5.28 -1.31
CA SER A 147 -13.91 5.60 -0.49
C SER A 147 -14.71 4.34 -0.18
N LEU A 148 -14.98 3.52 -1.20
CA LEU A 148 -15.71 2.26 -1.08
C LEU A 148 -15.06 1.30 -0.08
N TYR A 149 -13.73 1.18 -0.11
CA TYR A 149 -12.94 0.32 0.79
C TYR A 149 -12.82 0.89 2.21
N LYS A 150 -12.71 2.21 2.36
CA LYS A 150 -12.70 2.89 3.67
C LYS A 150 -14.00 2.67 4.44
N ASP A 151 -15.13 2.57 3.72
CA ASP A 151 -16.45 2.32 4.31
C ASP A 151 -16.77 0.82 4.42
N SER A 152 -15.78 -0.07 4.30
CA SER A 152 -15.97 -1.52 4.45
C SER A 152 -15.91 -1.99 5.89
N ARG A 153 -16.67 -3.04 6.18
CA ARG A 153 -16.69 -3.64 7.53
C ARG A 153 -15.41 -4.39 7.85
N ASP A 154 -14.91 -5.17 6.90
CA ASP A 154 -13.76 -6.06 7.06
C ASP A 154 -13.12 -6.42 5.72
N SER A 155 -12.11 -7.29 5.77
CA SER A 155 -11.37 -7.75 4.59
C SER A 155 -12.24 -8.49 3.57
N ALA A 156 -13.28 -9.20 4.00
CA ALA A 156 -14.17 -9.92 3.10
C ALA A 156 -15.09 -8.95 2.34
N ASP A 157 -15.64 -7.95 3.05
CA ASP A 157 -16.45 -6.88 2.48
C ASP A 157 -15.65 -6.03 1.46
N VAL A 158 -14.36 -5.76 1.73
CA VAL A 158 -13.45 -5.12 0.75
C VAL A 158 -13.37 -5.94 -0.54
N ILE A 159 -13.21 -7.26 -0.45
CA ILE A 159 -13.11 -8.14 -1.62
C ILE A 159 -14.45 -8.26 -2.37
N GLU A 160 -15.58 -8.32 -1.64
CA GLU A 160 -16.90 -8.36 -2.26
C GLU A 160 -17.17 -7.09 -3.08
N LYS A 161 -16.94 -5.92 -2.47
CA LYS A 161 -17.07 -4.61 -3.12
C LYS A 161 -16.12 -4.44 -4.30
N GLN A 162 -14.88 -4.89 -4.17
CA GLN A 162 -13.91 -4.94 -5.27
C GLN A 162 -14.46 -5.74 -6.46
N ASN A 163 -14.93 -6.97 -6.22
CA ASN A 163 -15.38 -7.87 -7.28
C ASN A 163 -16.64 -7.31 -7.96
N LYS A 164 -17.54 -6.70 -7.19
CA LYS A 164 -18.71 -6.00 -7.73
C LYS A 164 -18.29 -4.84 -8.65
N TYR A 165 -17.40 -3.97 -8.18
CA TYR A 165 -16.89 -2.85 -8.97
C TYR A 165 -16.26 -3.32 -10.29
N LEU A 166 -15.41 -4.35 -10.24
CA LEU A 166 -14.76 -4.89 -11.44
C LEU A 166 -15.77 -5.48 -12.43
N LYS A 167 -16.78 -6.21 -11.93
CA LYS A 167 -17.83 -6.81 -12.76
C LYS A 167 -18.68 -5.74 -13.47
N ASP A 168 -19.06 -4.69 -12.76
CA ASP A 168 -19.88 -3.61 -13.30
C ASP A 168 -19.10 -2.80 -14.35
N ASN A 169 -17.83 -2.52 -14.11
CA ASN A 169 -16.96 -1.80 -15.05
C ASN A 169 -16.54 -2.63 -16.27
N MET A 170 -16.46 -3.96 -16.16
CA MET A 170 -16.26 -4.84 -17.32
C MET A 170 -17.49 -4.87 -18.24
N ARG A 171 -18.71 -4.81 -17.66
CA ARG A 171 -19.97 -4.81 -18.42
C ARG A 171 -20.20 -3.52 -19.19
N GLN A 172 -19.74 -2.37 -18.70
CA GLN A 172 -19.89 -1.08 -19.39
C GLN A 172 -18.94 -0.92 -20.60
N ARG A 173 -17.98 -1.83 -20.77
CA ARG A 173 -17.01 -1.82 -21.89
C ARG A 173 -17.33 -2.83 -22.99
N THR A 174 -18.42 -3.59 -22.85
CA THR A 174 -18.91 -4.57 -23.83
C THR A 174 -20.18 -4.04 -24.49
#